data_AF-A0A5T1YPI3-F1
#
_entry.id   AF-A0A5T1YPI3-F1
#
_cell.length_a   1.000
_cell.length_b   1.000
_cell.length_c   1.000
_cell.angle_alpha   90.00
_cell.angle_beta   90.00
_cell.angle_gamma   90.00
#
_symmetry.space_group_name_H-M   'P 1'
#
loop_
_entity.id
_entity.type
_entity.pdbx_description
1 polymer ?
#
loop_
_entity_poly.entity_id
_entity_poly.type
_entity_poly.pdbx_seq_one_letter_code
_entity_poly.pdbx_strand_id
1 'polypeptide(L)' 'MVRKPKFKLIAKGEDITEKLSKNLINISYEDKEKAESDEISLSVFGLYSKPLFGDSLELWLGFEKLYKCGSFSVNVV' A
#
# COMPACT_ATOMS: atom_id res chain seq x y z
N MET A 1 -9.52 -12.49 21.84
CA MET A 1 -8.90 -11.22 21.39
C MET A 1 -8.99 -11.16 19.87
N VAL A 2 -9.55 -10.08 19.32
CA VAL A 2 -9.64 -9.91 17.85
C VAL A 2 -8.29 -9.40 17.34
N ARG A 3 -7.66 -10.12 16.41
CA ARG A 3 -6.41 -9.69 15.79
C ARG A 3 -6.69 -8.49 14.90
N LYS A 4 -5.96 -7.39 15.11
CA LYS A 4 -6.04 -6.20 14.26
C LYS A 4 -5.02 -6.32 13.13
N PRO A 5 -5.44 -6.29 11.85
CA PRO A 5 -4.50 -6.26 10.75
C PRO A 5 -3.66 -4.97 10.83
N LYS A 6 -2.40 -5.09 10.44
CA LYS A 6 -1.45 -3.99 10.32
C LYS A 6 -0.93 -3.96 8.90
N PHE A 7 -0.60 -2.77 8.46
CA PHE A 7 0.09 -2.55 7.20
C PHE A 7 1.29 -1.65 7.46
N LYS A 8 2.24 -1.68 6.53
CA LYS A 8 3.28 -0.69 6.39
C LYS A 8 3.36 -0.31 4.93
N LEU A 9 3.51 0.98 4.65
CA LEU A 9 3.67 1.50 3.31
C LEU A 9 4.87 2.43 3.26
N ILE A 10 5.83 2.10 2.42
CA ILE A 10 6.97 2.96 2.11
C ILE A 10 6.74 3.55 0.73
N ALA A 11 6.71 4.87 0.65
CA ALA A 11 6.63 5.60 -0.61
C ALA A 11 7.91 6.41 -0.80
N LYS A 12 8.58 6.27 -1.94
CA LYS A 12 9.87 6.97 -2.22
C LYS A 12 10.96 6.74 -1.17
N GLY A 13 10.94 5.59 -0.49
CA GLY A 13 11.87 5.30 0.62
C GLY A 13 11.47 5.92 1.97
N GLU A 14 10.37 6.68 2.04
CA GLU A 14 9.82 7.21 3.28
C GLU A 14 8.68 6.35 3.82
N ASP A 15 8.69 6.04 5.12
CA ASP A 15 7.59 5.35 5.78
C ASP A 15 6.41 6.32 6.00
N ILE A 16 5.31 6.09 5.28
CA ILE A 16 4.10 6.91 5.36
C ILE A 16 2.96 6.20 6.10
N THR A 17 3.26 5.09 6.77
CA THR A 17 2.27 4.25 7.45
C THR A 17 1.46 5.02 8.48
N GLU A 18 2.10 5.82 9.34
CA GLU A 18 1.39 6.59 10.37
C GLU A 18 0.53 7.72 9.80
N LYS A 19 0.95 8.29 8.66
CA LYS A 19 0.21 9.34 7.97
C LYS A 19 -1.05 8.77 7.29
N LEU A 20 -0.96 7.54 6.81
CA LEU A 20 -2.07 6.85 6.17
C LEU A 20 -3.00 6.17 7.17
N SER A 21 -2.47 5.60 8.26
CA SER A 21 -3.27 4.78 9.20
C SER A 21 -4.45 5.52 9.81
N LYS A 22 -4.35 6.85 9.96
CA LYS A 22 -5.42 7.69 10.49
C LYS A 22 -6.60 7.86 9.54
N ASN A 23 -6.35 7.82 8.22
CA ASN A 23 -7.36 8.10 7.22
C ASN A 23 -7.46 7.02 6.14
N LEU A 24 -6.91 5.84 6.38
CA LEU A 24 -7.00 4.72 5.46
C LEU A 24 -8.42 4.17 5.47
N ILE A 25 -9.05 4.15 4.29
CA ILE A 25 -10.37 3.56 4.10
C ILE A 25 -10.21 2.08 3.75
N ASN A 26 -9.35 1.77 2.77
CA ASN A 26 -9.16 0.41 2.28
C ASN A 26 -7.78 0.21 1.64
N ILE A 27 -7.24 -1.01 1.76
CA ILE A 27 -6.09 -1.50 0.98
C ILE A 27 -6.49 -2.83 0.37
N SER A 28 -6.44 -2.92 -0.95
CA SER A 28 -6.51 -4.18 -1.69
C SER A 28 -5.17 -4.50 -2.33
N TYR A 29 -4.80 -5.77 -2.25
CA TYR A 29 -3.68 -6.36 -2.97
C TYR A 29 -4.24 -7.53 -3.77
N GLU A 30 -4.03 -7.50 -5.08
CA GLU A 30 -4.46 -8.53 -6.01
C GLU A 30 -3.23 -9.09 -6.72
N ASP A 31 -2.92 -10.35 -6.38
CA ASP A 31 -1.91 -11.15 -7.06
C ASP A 31 -2.59 -11.82 -8.26
N LYS A 32 -2.30 -11.33 -9.46
CA LYS A 32 -2.95 -11.76 -10.70
C LYS A 32 -2.12 -12.87 -11.34
N GLU A 33 -2.72 -14.04 -11.53
CA GLU A 33 -2.07 -15.14 -12.26
C GLU A 33 -1.96 -14.81 -13.77
N LYS A 34 -0.84 -15.24 -14.40
CA LYS A 34 -0.44 -15.07 -15.83
C LYS A 34 0.43 -13.84 -16.12
N ALA A 35 0.27 -13.22 -17.29
CA ALA A 35 1.10 -12.12 -17.82
C ALA A 35 0.65 -10.73 -17.33
N GLU A 36 -0.23 -10.67 -16.33
CA GLU A 36 -0.70 -9.44 -15.73
C GLU A 36 0.17 -9.11 -14.52
N SER A 37 0.41 -7.83 -14.27
CA SER A 37 1.19 -7.38 -13.12
C SER A 37 0.31 -7.31 -11.87
N ASP A 38 0.86 -7.68 -10.72
CA ASP A 38 0.23 -7.49 -9.41
C ASP A 38 -0.26 -6.05 -9.24
N GLU A 39 -1.42 -5.91 -8.62
CA GLU A 39 -2.06 -4.61 -8.42
C GLU A 39 -2.27 -4.31 -6.94
N ILE A 40 -1.97 -3.07 -6.56
CA ILE A 40 -2.34 -2.52 -5.25
C ILE A 40 -3.30 -1.35 -5.44
N SER A 41 -4.37 -1.34 -4.66
CA SER A 41 -5.30 -0.22 -4.64
C SER A 41 -5.44 0.30 -3.20
N LEU A 42 -5.18 1.59 -3.02
CA LEU A 42 -5.30 2.26 -1.73
C LEU A 42 -6.37 3.35 -1.82
N SER A 43 -7.35 3.27 -0.92
CA SER A 43 -8.37 4.30 -0.75
C SER A 43 -8.11 5.01 0.57
N VAL A 44 -7.91 6.32 0.50
CA VAL A 44 -7.58 7.17 1.65
C VAL A 44 -8.52 8.37 1.69
N PHE A 45 -8.91 8.78 2.89
CA PHE A 45 -9.75 9.94 3.11
C PHE A 45 -8.91 11.18 3.41
N GLY A 46 -9.14 12.29 2.70
CA GLY A 46 -8.51 13.58 3.01
C GLY A 46 -7.55 14.10 1.94
N LEU A 47 -6.80 15.13 2.30
CA LEU A 47 -5.91 15.86 1.40
C LEU A 47 -4.50 15.28 1.45
N TYR A 48 -4.10 14.61 0.38
CA TYR A 48 -2.76 14.06 0.19
C TYR A 48 -2.18 14.56 -1.12
N SER A 49 -0.86 14.72 -1.16
CA SER A 49 -0.16 14.97 -2.42
C SER A 49 -0.36 13.78 -3.34
N LYS A 50 -0.89 14.03 -4.55
CA LYS A 50 -1.05 12.98 -5.56
C LYS A 50 0.34 12.38 -5.86
N PRO A 51 0.49 11.05 -5.83
CA PRO A 51 1.74 10.43 -6.24
C PRO A 51 1.98 10.68 -7.74
N LEU A 52 3.25 10.79 -8.10
CA LEU A 52 3.69 10.97 -9.48
C LEU A 52 3.85 9.61 -10.17
N PHE A 53 3.74 9.61 -11.50
CA PHE A 53 4.02 8.44 -12.30
C PHE A 53 5.45 7.92 -12.04
N GLY A 54 5.58 6.61 -11.82
CA GLY A 54 6.85 5.96 -11.52
C GLY A 54 7.31 6.08 -10.07
N ASP A 55 6.53 6.72 -9.19
CA ASP A 55 6.82 6.71 -7.75
C ASP A 55 6.82 5.27 -7.22
N SER A 56 7.88 4.89 -6.50
CA SER A 56 7.98 3.56 -5.90
C SER A 56 7.16 3.47 -4.62
N LEU A 57 6.40 2.38 -4.52
CA LEU A 57 5.60 1.99 -3.38
C LEU A 57 6.00 0.60 -2.95
N GLU A 58 6.22 0.40 -1.66
CA GLU A 58 6.41 -0.91 -1.08
C GLU A 58 5.32 -1.17 -0.05
N LEU A 59 4.66 -2.31 -0.17
CA LEU A 59 3.56 -2.71 0.70
C LEU A 59 3.98 -3.89 1.57
N TRP A 60 3.71 -3.77 2.85
CA TRP A 60 3.77 -4.89 3.79
C TRP A 60 2.45 -5.03 4.52
N LEU A 61 1.95 -6.27 4.61
CA LEU A 61 0.71 -6.60 5.30
C LEU A 61 0.97 -7.69 6.36
N GLY A 62 0.15 -7.71 7.40
CA GLY A 62 0.21 -8.76 8.41
C GLY A 62 -0.59 -8.44 9.66
N PHE A 63 -0.27 -9.12 10.75
CA PHE A 63 -0.93 -8.92 12.05
C PHE A 63 0.11 -8.55 13.12
N GLU A 64 0.84 -9.56 13.62
CA GLU A 64 1.94 -9.36 14.57
C GLU A 64 3.28 -9.15 13.86
N LYS A 65 3.49 -9.93 12.79
CA LYS A 65 4.60 -9.81 11.86
C LYS A 65 4.08 -9.31 10.52
N LEU A 66 4.81 -8.35 9.95
CA LEU A 66 4.54 -7.83 8.61
C LEU A 66 5.38 -8.60 7.58
N TYR A 67 4.75 -8.92 6.45
CA TYR A 67 5.39 -9.59 5.32
C TYR A 67 5.43 -8.64 4.13
N LYS A 68 6.55 -8.63 3.40
CA LYS A 68 6.69 -7.82 2.19
C LYS A 68 5.81 -8.44 1.11
N CYS A 69 4.78 -7.72 0.69
CA CYS A 69 3.87 -8.15 -0.38
C CYS A 69 4.50 -7.89 -1.75
N GLY A 70 5.19 -6.76 -1.90
CA GLY A 70 5.85 -6.42 -3.16
C GLY A 70 6.36 -5.00 -3.22
N SER A 71 6.98 -4.68 -4.35
CA SER A 71 7.39 -3.34 -4.74
C SER A 71 6.64 -2.99 -6.02
N PHE A 72 5.89 -1.90 -5.97
CA PHE A 72 4.97 -1.44 -6.99
C PHE A 72 5.41 -0.05 -7.46
N SER A 73 5.08 0.28 -8.70
CA SER A 73 5.29 1.61 -9.26
C SER A 73 3.95 2.23 -9.55
N VAL A 74 3.78 3.51 -9.18
CA VAL A 74 2.54 4.23 -9.44
C VAL A 74 2.36 4.39 -10.94
N ASN A 75 1.31 3.78 -11.47
CA ASN A 75 0.83 4.04 -12.82
C ASN A 75 -0.28 5.10 -12.75
N VAL A 76 -0.14 6.16 -13.53
CA VAL A 76 -1.14 7.23 -13.64
C VAL A 76 -1.86 6.98 -14.94
N VAL A 77 -2.99 6.30 -14.87
CA VAL A 77 -3.94 6.18 -15.98
C VAL A 77 -4.76 7.46 -16.08
#